data_AF-A0A418VE91-F1
#
_entry.id   AF-A0A418VE91-F1
#
_cell.length_a   1.000
_cell.length_b   1.000
_cell.length_c   1.000
_cell.angle_alpha   90.00
_cell.angle_beta   90.00
_cell.angle_gamma   90.00
#
_symmetry.space_group_name_H-M   'P 1'
#
loop_
_entity.id
_entity.type
_entity.pdbx_description
1 polymer ?
#
loop_
_entity_poly.entity_id
_entity_poly.type
_entity_poly.pdbx_seq_one_letter_code
_entity_poly.pdbx_strand_id
1 'polypeptide(L)'
;MARSRHDEGSGKEARKYVPTAESVRRGQRLEQWLKEHEFEASEFSREANISKMSISLYLQGKLDVANMRQRTVEKLLGAMHVSDSWAWTFFDIPEARRKEWRTFRDAPMGHGEEAPQQVVTFLLDASLSGEGYALPEGTTLTLDPLSLTRGLLVCRLPGRYVLARPDAVPAQGEVLGQLVKVAPAAHE
;
A
#
# COMPACT_ATOMS: atom_id res chain seq x y z
N MET A 1 16.55 -45.86 -50.34
CA MET A 1 15.54 -45.37 -49.38
C MET A 1 15.99 -44.02 -48.85
N ALA A 2 15.52 -42.92 -49.44
CA ALA A 2 15.85 -41.56 -49.02
C ALA A 2 14.68 -41.00 -48.21
N ARG A 3 14.93 -40.58 -46.97
CA ARG A 3 13.93 -39.91 -46.12
C ARG A 3 14.06 -38.40 -46.30
N SER A 4 13.13 -37.82 -47.07
CA SER A 4 12.88 -36.37 -47.05
C SER A 4 12.34 -35.97 -45.68
N ARG A 5 13.10 -35.14 -44.97
CA ARG A 5 12.57 -34.39 -43.82
C ARG A 5 11.81 -33.19 -44.38
N HIS A 6 10.49 -33.19 -44.23
CA HIS A 6 9.70 -31.96 -44.27
C HIS A 6 10.05 -31.18 -43.00
N ASP A 7 10.77 -30.07 -43.20
CA ASP A 7 10.93 -29.03 -42.20
C ASP A 7 9.81 -28.02 -42.45
N GLU A 8 8.66 -28.23 -41.80
CA GLU A 8 7.57 -27.26 -41.78
C GLU A 8 7.96 -26.13 -40.83
N GLY A 9 8.59 -25.10 -41.41
CA GLY A 9 8.80 -23.82 -40.76
C GLY A 9 7.45 -23.21 -40.37
N SER A 10 7.04 -23.44 -39.11
CA SER A 10 5.94 -22.73 -38.46
C SER A 10 6.36 -21.28 -38.22
N GLY A 11 6.32 -20.48 -39.27
CA GLY A 11 6.38 -19.03 -39.20
C GLY A 11 5.14 -18.52 -38.47
N LYS A 12 5.21 -18.44 -37.13
CA LYS A 12 4.30 -17.61 -36.36
C LYS A 12 4.51 -16.17 -36.81
N GLU A 13 3.73 -15.72 -37.78
CA GLU A 13 3.63 -14.32 -38.13
C GLU A 13 3.37 -13.53 -36.84
N ALA A 14 4.35 -12.72 -36.45
CA ALA A 14 4.19 -11.79 -35.37
C ALA A 14 3.08 -10.81 -35.78
N ARG A 15 1.85 -11.06 -35.31
CA ARG A 15 0.73 -10.13 -35.48
C ARG A 15 1.20 -8.76 -35.02
N LYS A 16 1.36 -7.83 -35.96
CA LYS A 16 1.71 -6.45 -35.65
C LYS A 16 0.60 -5.90 -34.76
N TYR A 17 0.91 -5.66 -33.50
CA TYR A 17 -0.02 -5.06 -32.56
C TYR A 17 -0.30 -3.61 -33.02
N VAL A 18 -1.59 -3.29 -33.17
CA VAL A 18 -2.06 -1.94 -33.49
C VAL A 18 -2.67 -1.35 -32.22
N PRO A 19 -2.14 -0.25 -31.67
CA PRO A 19 -2.73 0.45 -30.53
C PRO A 19 -4.20 0.82 -30.76
N THR A 20 -5.03 0.68 -29.74
CA THR A 20 -6.41 1.17 -29.78
C THR A 20 -6.45 2.66 -29.40
N ALA A 21 -7.51 3.37 -29.78
CA ALA A 21 -7.67 4.78 -29.37
C ALA A 21 -7.65 4.94 -27.84
N GLU A 22 -8.23 3.96 -27.13
CA GLU A 22 -8.22 3.94 -25.67
C GLU A 22 -6.82 3.72 -25.09
N SER A 23 -6.03 2.78 -25.62
CA SER A 23 -4.68 2.52 -25.12
C SER A 23 -3.76 3.72 -25.32
N VAL A 24 -3.89 4.40 -26.46
CA VAL A 24 -3.18 5.67 -26.73
C VAL A 24 -3.60 6.74 -25.73
N ARG A 25 -4.90 6.94 -25.51
CA ARG A 25 -5.42 7.93 -24.55
C ARG A 25 -4.92 7.67 -23.13
N ARG A 26 -4.89 6.42 -22.67
CA ARG A 26 -4.33 6.07 -21.34
C ARG A 26 -2.83 6.31 -21.26
N GLY A 27 -2.09 6.01 -22.34
CA GLY A 27 -0.66 6.34 -22.47
C GLY A 27 -0.40 7.84 -22.37
N GLN A 28 -1.21 8.67 -23.04
CA GLN A 28 -1.14 10.13 -22.98
C GLN A 28 -1.43 10.66 -21.57
N ARG A 29 -2.40 10.08 -20.84
CA ARG A 29 -2.67 10.46 -19.44
C ARG A 29 -1.49 10.14 -18.53
N LEU A 30 -0.83 8.99 -18.73
CA LEU A 30 0.40 8.67 -18.00
C LEU A 30 1.51 9.67 -18.33
N GLU A 31 1.68 10.03 -19.61
CA GLU A 31 2.66 11.04 -20.04
C GLU A 31 2.37 12.42 -19.42
N GLN A 32 1.11 12.83 -19.39
CA GLN A 32 0.67 14.07 -18.76
C GLN A 32 0.99 14.08 -17.27
N TRP A 33 0.65 13.01 -16.55
CA TRP A 33 0.95 12.89 -15.12
C TRP A 33 2.45 13.02 -14.85
N LEU A 34 3.30 12.36 -15.65
CA LEU A 34 4.76 12.48 -15.53
C LEU A 34 5.24 13.92 -15.71
N LYS A 35 4.70 14.63 -16.71
CA LYS A 35 5.05 16.05 -16.95
C LYS A 35 4.63 16.96 -15.80
N GLU A 36 3.44 16.77 -15.26
CA GLU A 36 2.91 17.56 -14.13
C GLU A 36 3.71 17.36 -12.84
N HIS A 37 4.34 16.20 -12.68
CA HIS A 37 5.17 15.86 -11.52
C HIS A 37 6.67 15.94 -11.82
N GLU A 38 7.04 16.58 -12.94
CA GLU A 38 8.43 16.79 -13.38
C GLU A 38 9.28 15.51 -13.50
N PHE A 39 8.63 14.36 -13.73
CA PHE A 39 9.31 13.07 -13.88
C PHE A 39 9.73 12.84 -15.33
N GLU A 40 11.02 12.55 -15.53
CA GLU A 40 11.45 11.90 -16.76
C GLU A 40 11.03 10.43 -16.78
N ALA A 41 10.66 9.90 -17.96
CA ALA A 41 10.31 8.48 -18.12
C ALA A 41 11.44 7.53 -17.68
N SER A 42 12.70 7.98 -17.75
CA SER A 42 13.86 7.20 -17.32
C SER A 42 13.97 7.11 -15.80
N GLU A 43 13.66 8.20 -15.10
CA GLU A 43 13.65 8.29 -13.66
C GLU A 43 12.46 7.52 -13.08
N PHE A 44 11.28 7.78 -13.61
CA PHE A 44 10.06 7.07 -13.20
C PHE A 44 10.17 5.55 -13.40
N SER A 45 10.84 5.11 -14.47
CA SER A 45 11.14 3.69 -14.68
C SER A 45 11.93 3.07 -13.52
N ARG A 46 12.90 3.80 -12.96
CA ARG A 46 13.68 3.35 -11.79
C ARG A 46 12.80 3.32 -10.54
N GLU A 47 12.07 4.41 -10.30
CA GLU A 47 11.19 4.55 -9.13
C GLU A 47 10.12 3.44 -9.09
N ALA A 48 9.40 3.25 -10.20
CA ALA A 48 8.39 2.21 -10.32
C ALA A 48 8.98 0.80 -10.41
N ASN A 49 10.29 0.64 -10.59
CA ASN A 49 10.92 -0.66 -10.87
C ASN A 49 10.22 -1.40 -12.03
N ILE A 50 9.89 -0.64 -13.10
CA ILE A 50 9.33 -1.12 -14.37
C ILE A 50 10.35 -0.77 -15.45
N SER A 51 10.67 -1.71 -16.35
CA SER A 51 11.70 -1.44 -17.37
C SER A 51 11.34 -0.23 -18.25
N LYS A 52 12.37 0.54 -18.63
CA LYS A 52 12.21 1.73 -19.48
C LYS A 52 11.49 1.41 -20.80
N MET A 53 11.77 0.24 -21.37
CA MET A 53 11.07 -0.25 -22.56
C MET A 53 9.56 -0.40 -22.30
N SER A 54 9.17 -1.05 -21.20
CA SER A 54 7.75 -1.21 -20.86
C SER A 54 7.06 0.13 -20.63
N ILE A 55 7.66 1.04 -19.86
CA ILE A 55 7.12 2.40 -19.68
C ILE A 55 6.93 3.09 -21.03
N SER A 56 7.94 3.04 -21.91
CA SER A 56 7.85 3.62 -23.25
C SER A 56 6.71 3.01 -24.09
N LEU A 57 6.49 1.70 -24.01
CA LEU A 57 5.40 1.03 -24.70
C LEU A 57 4.02 1.44 -24.14
N TYR A 58 3.88 1.63 -22.83
CA TYR A 58 2.64 2.14 -22.23
C TYR A 58 2.36 3.59 -22.64
N LEU A 59 3.37 4.47 -22.60
CA LEU A 59 3.25 5.87 -23.03
C LEU A 59 2.82 5.98 -24.50
N GLN A 60 3.35 5.10 -25.36
CA GLN A 60 2.97 5.01 -26.78
C GLN A 60 1.62 4.33 -27.03
N GLY A 61 0.95 3.80 -26.01
CA GLY A 61 -0.28 3.00 -26.14
C GLY A 61 -0.07 1.63 -26.81
N LYS A 62 1.17 1.20 -27.04
CA LYS A 62 1.53 -0.13 -27.57
C LYS A 62 1.34 -1.24 -26.55
N LEU A 63 1.37 -0.87 -25.27
CA LEU A 63 0.78 -1.65 -24.20
C LEU A 63 -0.33 -0.80 -23.58
N ASP A 64 -1.46 -1.43 -23.28
CA ASP A 64 -2.57 -0.73 -22.64
C ASP A 64 -2.40 -0.77 -21.12
N VAL A 65 -2.44 0.41 -20.49
CA VAL A 65 -2.42 0.56 -19.03
C VAL A 65 -3.54 -0.27 -18.37
N ALA A 66 -4.72 -0.33 -19.00
CA ALA A 66 -5.84 -1.13 -18.48
C ALA A 66 -5.60 -2.65 -18.48
N ASN A 67 -4.62 -3.13 -19.26
CA ASN A 67 -4.24 -4.54 -19.34
C ASN A 67 -2.93 -4.85 -18.58
N MET A 68 -2.44 -3.92 -17.75
CA MET A 68 -1.31 -4.19 -16.87
C MET A 68 -1.60 -5.37 -15.95
N ARG A 69 -0.58 -6.21 -15.72
CA ARG A 69 -0.66 -7.25 -14.68
C ARG A 69 -0.68 -6.59 -13.31
N GLN A 70 -1.41 -7.17 -12.36
CA GLN A 70 -1.54 -6.67 -10.98
C GLN A 70 -0.21 -6.22 -10.34
N ARG A 71 0.84 -7.05 -10.43
CA ARG A 71 2.18 -6.70 -9.90
C ARG A 71 2.79 -5.45 -10.55
N THR A 72 2.50 -5.21 -11.83
CA THR A 72 2.95 -4.01 -12.56
C THR A 72 2.09 -2.80 -12.19
N VAL A 73 0.78 -2.99 -11.96
CA VAL A 73 -0.11 -1.94 -11.43
C VAL A 73 0.38 -1.49 -10.06
N GLU A 74 0.65 -2.41 -9.14
CA GLU A 74 1.11 -2.09 -7.79
C GLU A 74 2.40 -1.26 -7.78
N LYS A 75 3.35 -1.65 -8.63
CA LYS A 75 4.59 -0.91 -8.88
C LYS A 75 4.34 0.50 -9.42
N LEU A 76 3.49 0.61 -10.46
CA LEU A 76 3.13 1.88 -11.06
C LEU A 76 2.51 2.82 -10.02
N LEU A 77 1.47 2.34 -9.33
CA LEU A 77 0.71 3.16 -8.39
C LEU A 77 1.49 3.45 -7.10
N GLY A 78 2.41 2.57 -6.70
CA GLY A 78 3.36 2.80 -5.62
C GLY A 78 4.26 4.00 -5.91
N ALA A 79 4.89 4.04 -7.09
CA ALA A 79 5.70 5.18 -7.52
C ALA A 79 4.89 6.47 -7.74
N MET A 80 3.63 6.34 -8.15
CA MET A 80 2.74 7.50 -8.28
C MET A 80 2.21 8.02 -6.93
N HIS A 81 2.33 7.25 -5.84
CA HIS A 81 1.72 7.54 -4.55
C HIS A 81 0.21 7.86 -4.64
N VAL A 82 -0.53 7.10 -5.46
CA VAL A 82 -1.99 7.26 -5.63
C VAL A 82 -2.77 6.00 -5.25
N SER A 83 -4.03 6.18 -4.86
CA SER A 83 -4.94 5.06 -4.56
C SER A 83 -5.45 4.35 -5.82
N ASP A 84 -5.86 3.08 -5.67
CA ASP A 84 -6.47 2.31 -6.75
C ASP A 84 -7.72 3.01 -7.33
N SER A 85 -8.58 3.57 -6.47
CA SER A 85 -9.84 4.21 -6.87
C SER A 85 -9.61 5.51 -7.65
N TRP A 86 -8.63 6.31 -7.24
CA TRP A 86 -8.20 7.48 -8.00
C TRP A 86 -7.66 7.04 -9.37
N ALA A 87 -6.79 6.03 -9.40
CA ALA A 87 -6.18 5.56 -10.63
C ALA A 87 -7.19 4.97 -11.63
N TRP A 88 -8.25 4.31 -11.15
CA TRP A 88 -9.34 3.85 -12.02
C TRP A 88 -10.04 4.99 -12.75
N THR A 89 -10.26 6.10 -12.05
CA THR A 89 -10.89 7.30 -12.63
C THR A 89 -9.90 8.00 -13.56
N PHE A 90 -8.67 8.21 -13.09
CA PHE A 90 -7.63 8.92 -13.82
C PHE A 90 -7.25 8.20 -15.11
N PHE A 91 -7.10 6.88 -15.13
CA PHE A 91 -6.77 6.13 -16.34
C PHE A 91 -7.99 5.62 -17.11
N ASP A 92 -9.22 5.93 -16.67
CA ASP A 92 -10.45 5.40 -17.26
C ASP A 92 -10.39 3.87 -17.44
N ILE A 93 -10.17 3.17 -16.31
CA ILE A 93 -10.07 1.72 -16.24
C ILE A 93 -11.49 1.12 -16.30
N PRO A 94 -11.78 0.29 -17.32
CA PRO A 94 -13.10 -0.33 -17.48
C PRO A 94 -13.49 -1.14 -16.25
N GLU A 95 -14.77 -1.13 -15.87
CA GLU A 95 -15.26 -1.86 -14.68
C GLU A 95 -14.90 -3.34 -14.69
N ALA A 96 -15.00 -3.98 -15.87
CA ALA A 96 -14.63 -5.39 -16.06
C ALA A 96 -13.15 -5.68 -15.74
N ARG A 97 -12.27 -4.68 -15.82
CA ARG A 97 -10.82 -4.81 -15.53
C ARG A 97 -10.45 -4.42 -14.11
N ARG A 98 -11.31 -3.69 -13.37
CA ARG A 98 -10.97 -3.15 -12.04
C ARG A 98 -10.59 -4.25 -11.04
N LYS A 99 -11.19 -5.45 -11.14
CA LYS A 99 -10.83 -6.60 -10.28
C LYS A 99 -9.38 -7.03 -10.45
N GLU A 100 -8.86 -7.01 -11.68
CA GLU A 100 -7.48 -7.38 -12.02
C GLU A 100 -6.48 -6.26 -11.66
N TRP A 101 -7.01 -5.04 -11.53
CA TRP A 101 -6.29 -3.82 -11.16
C TRP A 101 -6.26 -3.54 -9.66
N ARG A 102 -6.94 -4.33 -8.83
CA ARG A 102 -6.88 -4.20 -7.36
C ARG A 102 -5.48 -4.54 -6.89
N THR A 103 -4.83 -3.63 -6.18
CA THR A 103 -3.52 -3.86 -5.57
C THR A 103 -3.68 -4.36 -4.13
N PHE A 104 -2.69 -5.07 -3.60
CA PHE A 104 -2.67 -5.50 -2.21
C PHE A 104 -1.96 -4.50 -1.29
N ARG A 105 -1.85 -3.24 -1.73
CA ARG A 105 -1.36 -2.14 -0.90
C ARG A 105 -2.36 -1.87 0.23
N ASP A 106 -1.85 -1.41 1.36
CA ASP A 106 -2.68 -1.07 2.52
C ASP A 106 -3.73 -0.02 2.18
N ALA A 107 -4.88 -0.06 2.85
CA ALA A 107 -5.85 1.02 2.79
C ALA A 107 -5.23 2.34 3.29
N PRO A 108 -5.58 3.51 2.71
CA PRO A 108 -6.56 3.72 1.62
C PRO A 108 -5.97 3.58 0.20
N MET A 109 -4.71 3.14 0.07
CA MET A 109 -3.98 3.14 -1.19
C MET A 109 -4.37 1.96 -2.09
N GLY A 110 -4.66 0.80 -1.51
CA GLY A 110 -5.08 -0.38 -2.24
C GLY A 110 -6.30 -1.06 -1.62
N HIS A 111 -6.45 -2.33 -1.97
CA HIS A 111 -7.47 -3.23 -1.44
C HIS A 111 -6.84 -4.36 -0.61
N GLY A 112 -5.58 -4.18 -0.17
CA GLY A 112 -5.00 -5.04 0.85
C GLY A 112 -5.82 -4.95 2.13
N GLU A 113 -5.80 -6.01 2.94
CA GLU A 113 -6.23 -5.89 4.33
C GLU A 113 -5.43 -4.73 4.95
N GLU A 114 -6.08 -3.86 5.73
CA GLU A 114 -5.32 -2.94 6.59
C GLU A 114 -4.28 -3.79 7.30
N ALA A 115 -2.98 -3.46 7.11
CA ALA A 115 -1.90 -4.18 7.75
C ALA A 115 -2.34 -4.45 9.19
N PRO A 116 -2.46 -5.73 9.62
CA PRO A 116 -3.14 -6.06 10.85
C PRO A 116 -2.50 -5.21 11.92
N GLN A 117 -3.29 -4.26 12.45
CA GLN A 117 -2.82 -3.35 13.47
C GLN A 117 -2.25 -4.28 14.54
N GLN A 118 -0.92 -4.29 14.72
CA GLN A 118 -0.24 -5.28 15.55
C GLN A 118 -0.52 -4.94 17.00
N VAL A 119 -1.78 -5.07 17.39
CA VAL A 119 -2.24 -4.65 18.69
C VAL A 119 -1.91 -5.72 19.69
N VAL A 120 -1.28 -5.32 20.78
CA VAL A 120 -1.00 -6.19 21.91
C VAL A 120 -2.06 -5.97 22.97
N THR A 121 -2.55 -7.07 23.53
CA THR A 121 -3.42 -7.01 24.71
C THR A 121 -2.55 -7.05 25.95
N PHE A 122 -2.72 -6.05 26.82
CA PHE A 122 -1.91 -5.84 28.00
C PHE A 122 -2.81 -5.76 29.23
N LEU A 123 -2.63 -6.65 30.20
CA LEU A 123 -3.32 -6.57 31.49
C LEU A 123 -2.52 -5.67 32.43
N LEU A 124 -3.16 -4.65 32.98
CA LEU A 124 -2.52 -3.79 33.98
C LEU A 124 -2.23 -4.56 35.26
N ASP A 125 -0.95 -4.70 35.62
CA ASP A 125 -0.47 -5.21 36.90
C ASP A 125 -0.28 -4.10 37.96
N ALA A 126 -0.57 -2.85 37.60
CA ALA A 126 -0.60 -1.70 38.49
C ALA A 126 -1.57 -0.63 37.92
N SER A 127 -1.96 0.33 38.75
CA SER A 127 -2.84 1.43 38.30
C SER A 127 -2.21 2.26 37.19
N LEU A 128 -3.05 2.70 36.24
CA LEU A 128 -2.69 3.64 35.18
C LEU A 128 -3.35 4.99 35.43
N SER A 129 -2.60 6.09 35.28
CA SER A 129 -3.15 7.43 35.42
C SER A 129 -2.53 8.43 34.46
N GLY A 130 -3.26 9.47 34.06
CA GLY A 130 -2.76 10.55 33.22
C GLY A 130 -3.79 11.02 32.19
N GLU A 131 -3.61 12.25 31.68
CA GLU A 131 -4.52 12.88 30.71
C GLU A 131 -6.00 12.86 31.15
N GLY A 132 -6.26 12.92 32.46
CA GLY A 132 -7.61 12.89 33.04
C GLY A 132 -8.21 11.49 33.23
N TYR A 133 -7.48 10.43 32.91
CA TYR A 133 -7.88 9.04 33.12
C TYR A 133 -7.22 8.45 34.37
N ALA A 134 -7.96 7.57 35.04
CA ALA A 134 -7.46 6.72 36.11
C ALA A 134 -8.09 5.32 35.96
N LEU A 135 -7.26 4.33 35.64
CA LEU A 135 -7.67 2.95 35.45
C LEU A 135 -7.07 2.08 36.56
N PRO A 136 -7.87 1.22 37.22
CA PRO A 136 -7.36 0.33 38.25
C PRO A 136 -6.52 -0.81 37.67
N GLU A 137 -5.74 -1.45 38.53
CA GLU A 137 -5.13 -2.76 38.27
C GLU A 137 -6.19 -3.77 37.80
N GLY A 138 -5.80 -4.71 36.93
CA GLY A 138 -6.68 -5.69 36.32
C GLY A 138 -7.44 -5.19 35.09
N THR A 139 -7.34 -3.90 34.73
CA THR A 139 -7.92 -3.39 33.47
C THR A 139 -7.15 -3.94 32.27
N THR A 140 -7.86 -4.41 31.25
CA THR A 140 -7.24 -4.85 29.99
C THR A 140 -7.13 -3.68 29.01
N LEU A 141 -5.93 -3.48 28.49
CA LEU A 141 -5.62 -2.48 27.46
C LEU A 141 -5.32 -3.17 26.14
N THR A 142 -5.69 -2.52 25.04
CA THR A 142 -5.22 -2.87 23.70
C THR A 142 -4.32 -1.74 23.23
N LEU A 143 -3.06 -2.06 22.93
CA LEU A 143 -2.03 -1.09 22.55
C LEU A 143 -1.53 -1.35 21.14
N ASP A 144 -1.26 -0.30 20.37
CA ASP A 144 -0.48 -0.36 19.13
C ASP A 144 0.98 0.01 19.45
N PRO A 145 1.93 -0.95 19.45
CA PRO A 145 3.33 -0.71 19.79
C PRO A 145 4.10 0.01 18.68
N LEU A 146 3.56 0.06 17.45
CA LEU A 146 4.23 0.68 16.31
C LEU A 146 3.86 2.16 16.15
N SER A 147 2.66 2.55 16.60
CA SER A 147 2.21 3.93 16.59
C SER A 147 2.68 4.69 17.84
N LEU A 148 3.88 5.31 17.81
CA LEU A 148 4.44 6.03 18.96
C LEU A 148 4.42 7.57 18.84
N THR A 149 3.98 8.11 17.71
CA THR A 149 4.08 9.55 17.41
C THR A 149 2.76 10.30 17.55
N ARG A 150 1.68 9.62 17.92
CA ARG A 150 0.32 10.19 17.98
C ARG A 150 -0.54 9.53 19.05
N GLY A 151 -1.65 10.18 19.39
CA GLY A 151 -2.64 9.66 20.33
C GLY A 151 -2.16 9.67 21.78
N LEU A 152 -2.78 8.83 22.62
CA LEU A 152 -2.38 8.64 24.01
C LEU A 152 -1.46 7.43 24.09
N LEU A 153 -0.27 7.60 24.65
CA LEU A 153 0.72 6.56 24.84
C LEU A 153 0.66 6.02 26.26
N VAL A 154 0.76 4.71 26.39
CA VAL A 154 0.91 4.04 27.68
C VAL A 154 2.38 3.88 27.97
N CYS A 155 2.80 4.42 29.11
CA CYS A 155 4.18 4.44 29.55
C CYS A 155 4.31 3.70 30.89
N ARG A 156 5.26 2.79 31.00
CA ARG A 156 5.57 2.05 32.22
C ARG A 156 6.64 2.80 33.02
N LEU A 157 6.31 3.12 34.26
CA LEU A 157 7.23 3.62 35.28
C LEU A 157 7.38 2.58 36.39
N PRO A 158 8.41 2.68 37.25
CA PRO A 158 8.51 1.82 38.42
C PRO A 158 7.23 1.88 39.27
N GLY A 159 6.51 0.77 39.34
CA GLY A 159 5.31 0.58 40.15
C GLY A 159 4.01 1.25 39.65
N ARG A 160 3.99 1.86 38.46
CA ARG A 160 2.77 2.48 37.90
C ARG A 160 2.81 2.63 36.39
N TYR A 161 1.64 2.81 35.78
CA TYR A 161 1.51 3.21 34.38
C TYR A 161 1.06 4.66 34.27
N VAL A 162 1.53 5.33 33.23
CA VAL A 162 1.14 6.69 32.88
C VAL A 162 0.55 6.73 31.49
N LEU A 163 -0.55 7.45 31.34
CA LEU A 163 -1.11 7.80 30.03
C LEU A 163 -0.69 9.23 29.69
N ALA A 164 -0.01 9.41 28.57
CA ALA A 164 0.52 10.72 28.17
C ALA A 164 0.49 10.90 26.66
N ARG A 165 0.45 12.14 26.19
CA ARG A 165 0.71 12.47 24.78
C ARG A 165 2.20 12.27 24.45
N PRO A 166 2.57 12.10 23.16
CA PRO A 166 3.95 11.89 22.75
C PRO A 166 4.95 12.94 23.26
N ASP A 167 4.52 14.20 23.36
CA ASP A 167 5.31 15.33 23.85
C ASP A 167 5.38 15.44 25.38
N ALA A 168 4.55 14.68 26.10
CA ALA A 168 4.45 14.67 27.56
C ALA A 168 4.90 13.33 28.19
N VAL A 169 5.49 12.43 27.41
CA VAL A 169 6.01 11.14 27.90
C VAL A 169 7.16 11.39 28.90
N PRO A 170 7.10 10.80 30.11
CA PRO A 170 8.21 10.87 31.05
C PRO A 170 9.50 10.25 30.48
N ALA A 171 10.62 10.98 30.54
CA ALA A 171 11.90 10.54 29.97
C ALA A 171 12.43 9.20 30.55
N GLN A 172 12.00 8.85 31.76
CA GLN A 172 12.42 7.65 32.48
C GLN A 172 11.46 6.46 32.33
N GLY A 173 10.40 6.60 31.52
CA GLY A 173 9.41 5.56 31.34
C GLY A 173 9.54 4.82 30.00
N GLU A 174 9.27 3.53 30.04
CA GLU A 174 9.24 2.67 28.86
C GLU A 174 7.90 2.85 28.14
N VAL A 175 7.91 3.28 26.88
CA VAL A 175 6.68 3.42 26.09
C VAL A 175 6.27 2.05 25.58
N LEU A 176 5.08 1.59 25.99
CA LEU A 176 4.52 0.29 25.60
C LEU A 176 3.75 0.35 24.28
N GLY A 177 3.18 1.51 23.94
CA GLY A 177 2.43 1.72 22.70
C GLY A 177 1.33 2.77 22.84
N GLN A 178 0.68 3.09 21.73
CA GLN A 178 -0.52 3.92 21.70
C GLN A 178 -1.72 3.13 22.21
N LEU A 179 -2.49 3.72 23.12
CA LEU A 179 -3.76 3.18 23.59
C LEU A 179 -4.79 3.17 22.44
N VAL A 180 -5.30 1.99 22.12
CA VAL A 180 -6.35 1.76 21.11
C VAL A 180 -7.70 1.53 21.79
N LYS A 181 -7.74 0.69 22.82
CA LYS A 181 -8.98 0.30 23.52
C LYS A 181 -8.72 0.00 24.99
N VAL A 182 -9.73 0.25 25.81
CA VAL A 182 -9.80 -0.14 27.22
C VAL A 182 -10.98 -1.10 27.39
N ALA A 183 -10.79 -2.20 28.11
CA ALA A 183 -11.85 -3.10 28.53
C ALA A 183 -11.72 -3.41 30.03
N PRO A 184 -12.84 -3.50 30.77
CA PRO A 184 -12.82 -3.99 32.14
C PRO A 184 -12.27 -5.43 32.18
N ALA A 185 -11.71 -5.83 33.32
CA ALA A 185 -11.27 -7.21 33.53
C ALA A 185 -12.39 -8.18 33.15
N ALA A 186 -12.10 -9.16 32.29
CA ALA A 186 -13.02 -10.28 32.09
C ALA A 186 -13.05 -11.06 33.41
N HIS A 187 -14.16 -10.97 34.14
CA HIS A 187 -14.42 -11.87 35.26
C HIS A 187 -14.72 -13.25 34.66
N GLU A 188 -13.74 -14.16 34.70
CA GLU A 188 -13.98 -15.60 34.62
C GLU A 188 -14.40 -16.15 35.99
#